data_AF-A0A820J1W8-F1
#
_entry.id   AF-A0A820J1W8-F1
#
_cell.length_a   1.000
_cell.length_b   1.000
_cell.length_c   1.000
_cell.angle_alpha   90.00
_cell.angle_beta   90.00
_cell.angle_gamma   90.00
#
_symmetry.space_group_name_H-M   'P 1'
#
loop_
_entity.id
_entity.type
_entity.pdbx_description
1 polymer ?
#
loop_
_entity_poly.entity_id
_entity_poly.type
_entity_poly.pdbx_seq_one_letter_code
_entity_poly.pdbx_strand_id
1 'polypeptide(L)'
;RNSFDQLCINYANENLQQFFVHHIFKLEQEEYDNEHINWKHIAFEDNQRILDLIASKSLNIIALIDEESRFPKGTDRSLCDKLHAHHSKNENFIPRKTDNNINFGIRHFAGNIFLKKNRDTFSQDLMKLLQESQSKFLRNLFLNEFHIGTETRKRAPTLGTQFKKSLDSLMSILSACQPFFVRCIKPNEYKAADNFDRALVCRQLRYSGMMETISIRRKGYPIRHLFRDFVDRYRLLAPGIGPSHVEADCRAAADKICKNVLINQDYQIGRTKVFLKDAQDVFLEQAREQVMARKILILQNSIRTWIARRQFVTLRQSVLL
;
A
#
# COMPACT_ATOMS: atom_id res chain seq x y z
N ARG A 1 -24.04 -6.98 -7.95
CA ARG A 1 -24.69 -7.58 -6.77
C ARG A 1 -23.61 -8.31 -6.01
N ASN A 2 -23.29 -7.88 -4.80
CA ASN A 2 -22.22 -8.49 -4.01
C ASN A 2 -22.82 -9.64 -3.19
N SER A 3 -22.11 -10.77 -3.07
CA SER A 3 -22.51 -11.99 -2.35
C SER A 3 -21.49 -12.35 -1.26
N PHE A 4 -21.67 -13.49 -0.58
CA PHE A 4 -20.69 -14.02 0.39
C PHE A 4 -19.26 -14.09 -0.17
N ASP A 5 -19.10 -14.55 -1.41
CA ASP A 5 -17.78 -14.59 -2.07
C ASP A 5 -17.11 -13.20 -2.13
N GLN A 6 -17.90 -12.15 -2.37
CA GLN A 6 -17.39 -10.78 -2.37
C GLN A 6 -17.02 -10.32 -0.95
N LEU A 7 -17.73 -10.78 0.08
CA LEU A 7 -17.33 -10.55 1.47
C LEU A 7 -15.95 -11.20 1.74
N CYS A 8 -15.73 -12.45 1.33
CA CYS A 8 -14.43 -13.11 1.50
C CYS A 8 -13.30 -12.40 0.74
N ILE A 9 -13.54 -12.01 -0.52
CA ILE A 9 -12.58 -11.23 -1.32
C ILE A 9 -12.24 -9.92 -0.62
N ASN A 10 -13.26 -9.18 -0.15
CA ASN A 10 -13.06 -7.92 0.54
C ASN A 10 -12.32 -8.11 1.87
N TYR A 11 -12.65 -9.15 2.63
CA TYR A 11 -11.96 -9.48 3.88
C TYR A 11 -10.47 -9.79 3.67
N ALA A 12 -10.13 -10.53 2.61
CA ALA A 12 -8.74 -10.76 2.23
C ALA A 12 -8.04 -9.46 1.83
N ASN A 13 -8.70 -8.60 1.04
CA ASN A 13 -8.15 -7.30 0.66
C ASN A 13 -7.89 -6.41 1.89
N GLU A 14 -8.78 -6.40 2.88
CA GLU A 14 -8.56 -5.65 4.13
C GLU A 14 -7.34 -6.16 4.91
N ASN A 15 -7.16 -7.48 5.00
CA ASN A 15 -5.99 -8.06 5.67
C ASN A 15 -4.69 -7.69 4.95
N LEU A 16 -4.66 -7.79 3.63
CA LEU A 16 -3.51 -7.40 2.82
C LEU A 16 -3.23 -5.89 2.91
N GLN A 17 -4.28 -5.07 2.98
CA GLN A 17 -4.15 -3.64 3.20
C GLN A 17 -3.52 -3.33 4.56
N GLN A 18 -3.98 -4.00 5.61
CA GLN A 18 -3.43 -3.78 6.95
C GLN A 18 -1.97 -4.22 7.02
N PHE A 19 -1.64 -5.36 6.42
CA PHE A 19 -0.27 -5.84 6.30
C PHE A 19 0.62 -4.86 5.53
N PHE A 20 0.15 -4.34 4.39
CA PHE A 20 0.88 -3.33 3.62
C PHE A 20 1.16 -2.08 4.44
N VAL A 21 0.12 -1.52 5.06
CA VAL A 21 0.21 -0.31 5.90
C VAL A 21 1.22 -0.53 7.03
N HIS A 22 1.05 -1.61 7.80
CA HIS A 22 1.94 -1.92 8.91
C HIS A 22 3.39 -2.11 8.46
N HIS A 23 3.62 -2.85 7.37
CA HIS A 23 4.96 -3.15 6.89
C HIS A 23 5.66 -1.91 6.33
N ILE A 24 4.97 -1.09 5.53
CA ILE A 24 5.52 0.17 4.99
C ILE A 24 5.86 1.11 6.13
N PHE A 25 5.02 1.23 7.17
CA PHE A 25 5.34 2.09 8.30
C PHE A 25 6.49 1.56 9.14
N LYS A 26 6.48 0.26 9.47
CA LYS A 26 7.56 -0.35 10.23
C LYS A 26 8.92 -0.12 9.55
N LEU A 27 9.02 -0.39 8.25
CA LEU A 27 10.26 -0.14 7.50
C LEU A 27 10.68 1.34 7.49
N GLU A 28 9.72 2.26 7.40
CA GLU A 28 9.99 3.70 7.44
C GLU A 28 10.53 4.14 8.81
N GLN A 29 9.93 3.64 9.89
CA GLN A 29 10.34 3.94 11.27
C GLN A 29 11.70 3.33 11.59
N GLU A 30 11.92 2.06 11.22
CA GLU A 30 13.20 1.38 11.38
C GLU A 30 14.33 2.12 10.66
N GLU A 31 14.09 2.63 9.45
CA GLU A 31 15.07 3.48 8.76
C GLU A 31 15.41 4.73 9.57
N TYR A 32 14.38 5.45 10.05
CA TYR A 32 14.60 6.69 10.79
C TYR A 32 15.32 6.46 12.12
N ASP A 33 15.01 5.36 12.80
CA ASP A 33 15.67 4.95 14.04
C ASP A 33 17.11 4.52 13.79
N ASN A 34 17.37 3.73 12.75
CA ASN A 34 18.72 3.31 12.35
C ASN A 34 19.61 4.52 11.99
N GLU A 35 19.00 5.55 11.43
CA GLU A 35 19.67 6.80 11.03
C GLU A 35 19.71 7.85 12.14
N HIS A 36 19.05 7.59 13.28
CA HIS A 36 18.95 8.50 14.43
C HIS A 36 18.47 9.91 14.09
N ILE A 37 17.50 10.02 13.19
CA ILE A 37 16.89 11.31 12.88
C ILE A 37 15.80 11.65 13.89
N ASN A 38 15.53 12.95 14.07
CA ASN A 38 14.41 13.38 14.91
C ASN A 38 13.11 13.31 14.09
N TRP A 39 12.29 12.28 14.35
CA TRP A 39 11.01 12.08 13.71
C TRP A 39 9.90 11.91 14.75
N LYS A 40 8.68 12.27 14.38
CA LYS A 40 7.49 12.07 15.24
C LYS A 40 6.69 10.90 14.72
N HIS A 41 6.14 10.11 15.63
CA HIS A 41 5.22 9.04 15.26
C HIS A 41 4.07 9.59 14.41
N ILE A 42 3.93 9.07 13.19
CA ILE A 42 2.88 9.48 12.27
C ILE A 42 1.69 8.54 12.46
N ALA A 43 0.57 9.08 12.91
CA ALA A 43 -0.68 8.31 13.01
C ALA A 43 -1.19 7.96 11.60
N PHE A 44 -1.68 6.73 11.43
CA PHE A 44 -2.32 6.24 10.22
C PHE A 44 -3.76 5.81 10.52
N GLU A 45 -4.59 5.75 9.47
CA GLU A 45 -5.93 5.19 9.58
C GLU A 45 -5.85 3.67 9.66
N ASP A 46 -6.06 3.14 10.86
CA ASP A 46 -6.02 1.71 11.13
C ASP A 46 -7.35 1.05 10.77
N ASN A 47 -7.31 0.13 9.80
CA ASN A 47 -8.46 -0.67 9.39
C ASN A 47 -8.71 -1.88 10.30
N GLN A 48 -7.98 -2.05 11.40
CA GLN A 48 -8.23 -3.09 12.41
C GLN A 48 -9.69 -3.12 12.88
N ARG A 49 -10.34 -1.96 13.00
CA ARG A 49 -11.76 -1.87 13.39
C ARG A 49 -12.70 -2.55 12.37
N ILE A 50 -12.31 -2.59 11.10
CA ILE A 50 -13.05 -3.27 10.03
C ILE A 50 -12.77 -4.78 10.10
N LEU A 51 -11.50 -5.20 10.28
CA LEU A 51 -11.16 -6.60 10.47
C LEU A 51 -11.84 -7.21 11.71
N ASP A 52 -11.86 -6.46 12.81
CA ASP A 52 -12.56 -6.80 14.04
C ASP A 52 -14.05 -7.05 13.81
N LEU A 53 -14.70 -6.18 13.05
CA LEU A 53 -16.11 -6.31 12.69
C LEU A 53 -16.34 -7.53 11.79
N ILE A 54 -15.46 -7.80 10.83
CA ILE A 54 -15.65 -8.89 9.86
C ILE A 54 -15.37 -10.26 10.48
N ALA A 55 -14.24 -10.43 11.17
CA ALA A 55 -13.73 -11.77 11.52
C ALA A 55 -12.93 -11.88 12.83
N SER A 56 -12.40 -10.79 13.40
CA SER A 56 -11.42 -10.90 14.51
C SER A 56 -12.05 -10.90 15.90
N LYS A 57 -13.05 -10.04 16.17
CA LYS A 57 -13.69 -9.97 17.50
C LYS A 57 -14.81 -11.00 17.69
N SER A 58 -15.22 -11.25 18.93
CA SER A 58 -16.41 -12.07 19.19
C SER A 58 -17.66 -11.45 18.55
N LEU A 59 -18.62 -12.30 18.16
CA LEU A 59 -19.85 -11.89 17.49
C LEU A 59 -19.59 -11.04 16.23
N ASN A 60 -18.48 -11.28 15.53
CA ASN A 60 -18.20 -10.67 14.23
C ASN A 60 -19.16 -11.18 13.13
N ILE A 61 -19.12 -10.53 11.97
CA ILE A 61 -19.98 -10.86 10.83
C ILE A 61 -19.85 -12.33 10.41
N ILE A 62 -18.62 -12.85 10.23
CA ILE A 62 -18.41 -14.26 9.85
C ILE A 62 -18.95 -15.22 10.92
N ALA A 63 -18.75 -14.91 12.20
CA ALA A 63 -19.23 -15.72 13.32
C ALA A 63 -20.76 -15.78 13.37
N LEU A 64 -21.43 -14.64 13.16
CA LEU A 64 -22.90 -14.57 13.11
C LEU A 64 -23.46 -15.27 11.87
N ILE A 65 -22.79 -15.17 10.72
CA ILE A 65 -23.14 -15.94 9.51
C ILE A 65 -22.97 -17.44 9.80
N ASP A 66 -21.87 -17.85 10.43
CA ASP A 66 -21.59 -19.26 10.75
C ASP A 66 -22.60 -19.84 11.73
N GLU A 67 -22.98 -19.08 12.75
CA GLU A 67 -24.02 -19.46 13.72
C GLU A 67 -25.38 -19.65 13.02
N GLU A 68 -25.80 -18.66 12.22
CA GLU A 68 -27.10 -18.70 11.54
C GLU A 68 -27.14 -19.74 10.40
N SER A 69 -26.00 -20.00 9.76
CA SER A 69 -25.83 -21.10 8.81
C SER A 69 -26.04 -22.45 9.47
N ARG A 70 -25.60 -22.62 10.73
CA ARG A 70 -25.75 -23.87 11.50
C ARG A 70 -27.12 -24.01 12.17
N PHE A 71 -27.88 -22.93 12.29
CA PHE A 71 -29.21 -22.97 12.88
C PHE A 71 -30.24 -23.57 11.90
N PRO A 72 -30.95 -24.66 12.25
CA PRO A 72 -31.84 -25.35 11.31
C PRO A 72 -32.97 -24.48 10.76
N LYS A 73 -33.46 -23.52 11.56
CA LYS A 73 -34.49 -22.55 11.17
C LYS A 73 -33.91 -21.19 10.77
N GLY A 74 -32.59 -21.10 10.56
CA GLY A 74 -31.93 -19.85 10.24
C GLY A 74 -32.27 -19.36 8.83
N THR A 75 -32.55 -18.07 8.70
CA THR A 75 -32.92 -17.41 7.45
C THR A 75 -32.06 -16.19 7.20
N ASP A 76 -31.94 -15.75 5.95
CA ASP A 76 -31.22 -14.51 5.62
C ASP A 76 -31.80 -13.30 6.38
N ARG A 77 -33.10 -13.37 6.71
CA ARG A 77 -33.80 -12.38 7.51
C ARG A 77 -33.32 -12.34 8.95
N SER A 78 -33.35 -13.49 9.63
CA SER A 78 -32.91 -13.59 11.03
C SER A 78 -31.42 -13.31 11.17
N LEU A 79 -30.59 -13.65 10.18
CA LEU A 79 -29.20 -13.19 10.10
C LEU A 79 -29.13 -11.65 10.11
N CYS A 80 -29.88 -11.01 9.21
CA CYS A 80 -29.88 -9.55 9.08
C CYS A 80 -30.31 -8.87 10.39
N ASP A 81 -31.34 -9.41 11.05
CA ASP A 81 -31.82 -8.92 12.34
C ASP A 81 -30.75 -9.04 13.44
N LYS A 82 -30.05 -10.18 13.53
CA LYS A 82 -28.91 -10.37 14.45
C LYS A 82 -27.77 -9.39 14.18
N LEU A 83 -27.34 -9.25 12.92
CA LEU A 83 -26.29 -8.33 12.53
C LEU A 83 -26.64 -6.89 12.91
N HIS A 84 -27.89 -6.50 12.71
CA HIS A 84 -28.37 -5.16 13.06
C HIS A 84 -28.40 -4.94 14.58
N ALA A 85 -28.89 -5.92 15.34
CA ALA A 85 -28.95 -5.85 16.80
C ALA A 85 -27.54 -5.69 17.41
N HIS A 86 -26.54 -6.41 16.88
CA HIS A 86 -25.19 -6.40 17.42
C HIS A 86 -24.30 -5.26 16.89
N HIS A 87 -24.53 -4.77 15.67
CA HIS A 87 -23.61 -3.84 15.00
C HIS A 87 -24.21 -2.50 14.55
N SER A 88 -25.49 -2.23 14.78
CA SER A 88 -26.13 -0.94 14.38
C SER A 88 -25.42 0.32 14.92
N LYS A 89 -24.76 0.21 16.08
CA LYS A 89 -23.98 1.30 16.69
C LYS A 89 -22.53 1.38 16.21
N ASN A 90 -22.04 0.41 15.45
CA ASN A 90 -20.67 0.40 14.95
C ASN A 90 -20.57 1.32 13.74
N GLU A 91 -19.64 2.28 13.77
CA GLU A 91 -19.41 3.22 12.67
C GLU A 91 -19.14 2.52 11.33
N ASN A 92 -18.47 1.36 11.36
CA ASN A 92 -18.12 0.63 10.16
C ASN A 92 -19.23 -0.29 9.65
N PHE A 93 -20.38 -0.35 10.32
CA PHE A 93 -21.54 -1.11 9.87
C PHE A 93 -22.59 -0.17 9.27
N ILE A 94 -23.11 -0.53 8.11
CA ILE A 94 -24.18 0.21 7.45
C ILE A 94 -25.49 -0.55 7.69
N PRO A 95 -26.39 0.00 8.53
CA PRO A 95 -27.68 -0.61 8.81
C PRO A 95 -28.57 -0.70 7.56
N ARG A 96 -29.49 -1.67 7.53
CA ARG A 96 -30.56 -1.72 6.53
C ARG A 96 -31.38 -0.42 6.57
N LYS A 97 -31.76 0.09 5.40
CA LYS A 97 -32.53 1.34 5.28
C LYS A 97 -34.01 1.19 5.64
N THR A 98 -34.57 0.01 5.41
CA THR A 98 -35.99 -0.30 5.64
C THR A 98 -36.10 -1.70 6.19
N ASP A 99 -37.16 -1.94 6.97
CA ASP A 99 -37.36 -3.25 7.54
C ASP A 99 -37.62 -4.33 6.51
N ASN A 100 -38.12 -4.08 5.31
CA ASN A 100 -38.24 -5.16 4.30
C ASN A 100 -36.90 -5.52 3.62
N ASN A 101 -35.83 -4.77 3.89
CA ASN A 101 -34.54 -4.97 3.25
C ASN A 101 -33.66 -5.94 4.05
N ILE A 102 -33.20 -7.02 3.43
CA ILE A 102 -32.25 -7.99 4.02
C ILE A 102 -30.79 -7.64 3.78
N ASN A 103 -30.52 -6.47 3.19
CA ASN A 103 -29.16 -6.03 2.90
C ASN A 103 -28.55 -5.32 4.10
N PHE A 104 -27.26 -5.50 4.28
CA PHE A 104 -26.43 -4.69 5.18
C PHE A 104 -25.22 -4.18 4.39
N GLY A 105 -24.45 -3.28 4.97
CA GLY A 105 -23.17 -2.87 4.37
C GLY A 105 -22.08 -2.76 5.41
N ILE A 106 -20.85 -2.66 4.93
CA ILE A 106 -19.68 -2.37 5.74
C ILE A 106 -19.08 -1.09 5.15
N ARG A 107 -18.61 -0.16 5.98
CA ARG A 107 -18.01 1.10 5.55
C ARG A 107 -16.61 0.85 4.95
N HIS A 108 -16.61 0.30 3.75
CA HIS A 108 -15.53 0.19 2.78
C HIS A 108 -16.08 -0.49 1.51
N PHE A 109 -17.06 -1.39 1.67
CA PHE A 109 -17.78 -2.08 0.60
C PHE A 109 -19.25 -2.37 1.00
N ALA A 110 -20.21 -2.16 0.10
CA ALA A 110 -21.62 -2.50 0.32
C ALA A 110 -21.98 -3.84 -0.33
N GLY A 111 -22.77 -4.73 0.28
CA GLY A 111 -23.16 -5.97 -0.40
C GLY A 111 -24.26 -6.80 0.25
N ASN A 112 -24.85 -7.73 -0.50
CA ASN A 112 -25.88 -8.64 0.01
C ASN A 112 -25.20 -9.94 0.42
N ILE A 113 -25.62 -10.59 1.51
CA ILE A 113 -25.08 -11.90 1.88
C ILE A 113 -26.21 -12.91 1.94
N PHE A 114 -25.99 -14.07 1.31
CA PHE A 114 -26.94 -15.17 1.26
C PHE A 114 -26.35 -16.35 2.05
N LEU A 115 -27.07 -16.82 3.08
CA LEU A 115 -26.65 -17.93 3.95
C LEU A 115 -26.43 -19.23 3.19
N LYS A 116 -27.18 -19.45 2.10
CA LYS A 116 -27.09 -20.67 1.27
C LYS A 116 -25.66 -20.91 0.76
N LYS A 117 -24.90 -19.86 0.48
CA LYS A 117 -23.49 -19.99 0.05
C LYS A 117 -22.57 -20.42 1.18
N ASN A 118 -22.79 -19.97 2.42
CA ASN A 118 -21.94 -20.35 3.55
C ASN A 118 -22.26 -21.75 4.10
N ARG A 119 -23.48 -22.26 3.81
CA ARG A 119 -23.94 -23.62 4.13
C ARG A 119 -23.44 -24.69 3.15
N ASP A 120 -22.32 -24.47 2.45
CA ASP A 120 -21.78 -25.35 1.39
C ASP A 120 -21.37 -26.74 1.92
N THR A 121 -22.36 -27.50 2.37
CA THR A 121 -22.23 -28.82 2.95
C THR A 121 -22.59 -29.82 1.88
N PHE A 122 -21.59 -30.59 1.46
CA PHE A 122 -21.79 -31.73 0.58
C PHE A 122 -22.64 -32.78 1.28
N SER A 123 -23.63 -33.34 0.59
CA SER A 123 -24.54 -34.33 1.18
C SER A 123 -23.77 -35.55 1.68
N GLN A 124 -24.07 -36.01 2.90
CA GLN A 124 -23.45 -37.22 3.46
C GLN A 124 -23.73 -38.47 2.63
N ASP A 125 -24.89 -38.54 1.97
CA ASP A 125 -25.24 -39.67 1.10
C ASP A 125 -24.41 -39.66 -0.18
N LEU A 126 -24.12 -38.47 -0.73
CA LEU A 126 -23.20 -38.34 -1.86
C LEU A 126 -21.76 -38.65 -1.43
N MET A 127 -21.34 -38.30 -0.20
CA MET A 127 -20.03 -38.69 0.32
C MET A 127 -19.87 -40.22 0.38
N LYS A 128 -20.90 -40.94 0.87
CA LYS A 128 -20.91 -42.41 0.92
C LYS A 128 -20.82 -43.02 -0.49
N LEU A 129 -21.60 -42.48 -1.44
CA LEU A 129 -21.53 -42.91 -2.85
C LEU A 129 -20.12 -42.74 -3.44
N LEU A 130 -19.44 -41.64 -3.11
CA LEU A 130 -18.06 -41.39 -3.56
C LEU A 130 -17.05 -42.36 -2.91
N GLN A 131 -17.26 -42.77 -1.65
CA GLN A 131 -16.45 -43.80 -1.00
C GLN A 131 -16.58 -45.17 -1.68
N GLU A 132 -17.79 -45.50 -2.14
CA GLU A 132 -18.11 -46.74 -2.85
C GLU A 132 -17.67 -46.73 -4.33
N SER A 133 -17.17 -45.60 -4.84
CA SER A 133 -16.73 -45.48 -6.23
C SER A 133 -15.61 -46.47 -6.57
N GLN A 134 -15.75 -47.20 -7.68
CA GLN A 134 -14.70 -48.07 -8.20
C GLN A 134 -13.49 -47.28 -8.73
N SER A 135 -13.67 -46.01 -9.08
CA SER A 135 -12.58 -45.14 -9.53
C SER A 135 -11.64 -44.78 -8.38
N LYS A 136 -10.39 -45.24 -8.46
CA LYS A 136 -9.33 -44.86 -7.51
C LYS A 136 -9.08 -43.35 -7.52
N PHE A 137 -9.20 -42.71 -8.69
CA PHE A 137 -9.04 -41.25 -8.82
C PHE A 137 -10.12 -40.50 -8.02
N LEU A 138 -11.40 -40.87 -8.17
CA LEU A 138 -12.48 -40.22 -7.44
C LEU A 138 -12.36 -40.41 -5.93
N ARG A 139 -12.01 -41.62 -5.47
CA ARG A 139 -11.76 -41.84 -4.03
C ARG A 139 -10.59 -41.02 -3.51
N ASN A 140 -9.51 -40.89 -4.30
CA ASN A 140 -8.34 -40.11 -3.93
C ASN A 140 -8.63 -38.60 -3.80
N LEU A 141 -9.55 -38.06 -4.61
CA LEU A 141 -9.91 -36.65 -4.55
C LEU A 141 -10.57 -36.23 -3.22
N PHE A 142 -11.26 -37.15 -2.55
CA PHE A 142 -12.07 -36.86 -1.36
C PHE A 142 -11.55 -37.52 -0.06
N LEU A 143 -10.29 -38.00 -0.07
CA LEU A 143 -9.70 -38.72 1.07
C LEU A 143 -9.80 -37.94 2.37
N ASN A 144 -9.53 -36.64 2.33
CA ASN A 144 -9.53 -35.78 3.52
C ASN A 144 -10.96 -35.56 4.05
N GLU A 145 -11.94 -35.40 3.17
CA GLU A 145 -13.35 -35.22 3.54
C GLU A 145 -13.96 -36.49 4.13
N PHE A 146 -13.50 -37.68 3.70
CA PHE A 146 -13.89 -38.95 4.31
C PHE A 146 -13.47 -39.07 5.78
N HIS A 147 -12.33 -38.49 6.16
CA HIS A 147 -11.84 -38.50 7.54
C HIS A 147 -12.55 -37.50 8.45
N ILE A 148 -13.17 -36.44 7.90
CA ILE A 148 -13.87 -35.41 8.69
C ILE A 148 -15.25 -35.91 9.17
N GLY A 149 -15.88 -36.83 8.44
CA GLY A 149 -17.22 -37.35 8.75
C GLY A 149 -17.33 -38.30 9.94
N THR A 150 -16.21 -38.77 10.53
CA THR A 150 -16.21 -39.77 11.61
C THR A 150 -16.18 -39.15 13.02
N GLU A 151 -15.77 -37.88 13.18
CA GLU A 151 -15.83 -37.18 14.47
C GLU A 151 -17.24 -36.62 14.73
N THR A 152 -18.13 -37.42 15.32
CA THR A 152 -19.52 -37.08 15.66
C THR A 152 -19.71 -35.86 16.58
N ARG A 153 -18.62 -35.27 17.11
CA ARG A 153 -18.66 -34.08 17.99
C ARG A 153 -18.27 -32.76 17.30
N LYS A 154 -17.62 -32.79 16.14
CA LYS A 154 -17.23 -31.57 15.41
C LYS A 154 -18.09 -31.44 14.15
N ARG A 155 -19.07 -30.53 14.18
CA ARG A 155 -19.86 -30.17 12.99
C ARG A 155 -18.92 -29.68 11.89
N ALA A 156 -19.22 -30.02 10.64
CA ALA A 156 -18.42 -29.65 9.48
C ALA A 156 -18.11 -28.12 9.49
N PRO A 157 -16.86 -27.72 9.25
CA PRO A 157 -16.48 -26.31 9.23
C PRO A 157 -17.17 -25.61 8.06
N THR A 158 -17.75 -24.44 8.32
CA THR A 158 -18.39 -23.57 7.31
C THR A 158 -17.33 -22.95 6.40
N LEU A 159 -17.74 -22.50 5.21
CA LEU A 159 -16.81 -21.82 4.28
C LEU A 159 -16.14 -20.61 4.92
N GLY A 160 -16.88 -19.80 5.69
CA GLY A 160 -16.33 -18.65 6.42
C GLY A 160 -15.22 -19.05 7.40
N THR A 161 -15.43 -20.11 8.19
CA THR A 161 -14.41 -20.63 9.11
C THR A 161 -13.19 -21.16 8.37
N GLN A 162 -13.38 -21.91 7.27
CA GLN A 162 -12.26 -22.45 6.47
C GLN A 162 -11.45 -21.33 5.82
N PHE A 163 -12.13 -20.38 5.16
CA PHE A 163 -11.51 -19.24 4.51
C PHE A 163 -10.69 -18.39 5.50
N LYS A 164 -11.25 -18.12 6.68
CA LYS A 164 -10.53 -17.40 7.74
C LYS A 164 -9.24 -18.12 8.12
N LYS A 165 -9.29 -19.43 8.40
CA LYS A 165 -8.09 -20.21 8.75
C LYS A 165 -7.02 -20.18 7.67
N SER A 166 -7.42 -20.34 6.40
CA SER A 166 -6.49 -20.26 5.26
C SER A 166 -5.87 -18.87 5.13
N LEU A 167 -6.65 -17.81 5.31
CA LEU A 167 -6.16 -16.44 5.27
C LEU A 167 -5.21 -16.15 6.43
N ASP A 168 -5.54 -16.55 7.66
CA ASP A 168 -4.68 -16.37 8.84
C ASP A 168 -3.32 -17.07 8.63
N SER A 169 -3.34 -18.30 8.08
CA SER A 169 -2.11 -19.02 7.73
C SER A 169 -1.29 -18.30 6.66
N LEU A 170 -1.93 -17.78 5.62
CA LEU A 170 -1.26 -16.99 4.58
C LEU A 170 -0.61 -15.72 5.16
N MET A 171 -1.35 -14.97 5.99
CA MET A 171 -0.85 -13.73 6.61
C MET A 171 0.34 -14.00 7.54
N SER A 172 0.35 -15.13 8.25
CA SER A 172 1.49 -15.55 9.07
C SER A 172 2.74 -15.81 8.24
N ILE A 173 2.60 -16.46 7.07
CA ILE A 173 3.73 -16.71 6.16
C ILE A 173 4.27 -15.39 5.61
N LEU A 174 3.38 -14.51 5.12
CA LEU A 174 3.77 -13.22 4.57
C LEU A 174 4.49 -12.33 5.58
N SER A 175 4.08 -12.39 6.85
CA SER A 175 4.68 -11.62 7.95
C SER A 175 6.09 -12.05 8.32
N ALA A 176 6.50 -13.28 7.97
CA ALA A 176 7.85 -13.77 8.18
C ALA A 176 8.81 -13.43 7.03
N CYS A 177 8.31 -12.86 5.93
CA CYS A 177 9.09 -12.54 4.74
C CYS A 177 9.33 -11.03 4.58
N GLN A 178 10.20 -10.67 3.64
CA GLN A 178 10.34 -9.29 3.16
C GLN A 178 9.45 -9.09 1.90
N PRO A 179 8.27 -8.47 2.03
CA PRO A 179 7.33 -8.29 0.93
C PRO A 179 7.75 -7.18 -0.04
N PHE A 180 7.38 -7.38 -1.30
CA PHE A 180 7.34 -6.34 -2.33
C PHE A 180 5.89 -6.10 -2.74
N PHE A 181 5.52 -4.83 -2.94
CA PHE A 181 4.14 -4.45 -3.20
C PHE A 181 3.98 -3.88 -4.62
N VAL A 182 3.07 -4.48 -5.39
CA VAL A 182 2.69 -4.02 -6.72
C VAL A 182 1.18 -3.71 -6.71
N ARG A 183 0.81 -2.48 -7.10
CA ARG A 183 -0.60 -2.05 -7.18
C ARG A 183 -1.02 -1.93 -8.64
N CYS A 184 -1.88 -2.84 -9.07
CA CYS A 184 -2.46 -2.83 -10.41
C CYS A 184 -3.65 -1.85 -10.46
N ILE A 185 -3.68 -0.98 -11.48
CA ILE A 185 -4.76 -0.01 -11.69
C ILE A 185 -5.45 -0.31 -13.01
N LYS A 186 -6.77 -0.46 -12.98
CA LYS A 186 -7.61 -0.65 -14.15
C LYS A 186 -7.89 0.71 -14.83
N PRO A 187 -7.44 0.95 -16.07
CA PRO A 187 -7.58 2.26 -16.70
C PRO A 187 -9.00 2.55 -17.20
N ASN A 188 -9.78 1.52 -17.55
CA ASN A 188 -11.17 1.64 -18.00
C ASN A 188 -11.94 0.31 -17.83
N GLU A 189 -13.27 0.37 -17.86
CA GLU A 189 -14.17 -0.79 -17.77
C GLU A 189 -14.26 -1.62 -19.07
N TYR A 190 -13.92 -1.01 -20.21
CA TYR A 190 -14.09 -1.59 -21.54
C TYR A 190 -12.96 -2.53 -21.97
N LYS A 191 -11.91 -2.68 -21.13
CA LYS A 191 -10.69 -3.43 -21.45
C LYS A 191 -10.00 -2.92 -22.73
N ALA A 192 -10.16 -1.63 -23.04
CA ALA A 192 -9.59 -1.00 -24.23
C ALA A 192 -8.19 -0.43 -23.92
N ALA A 193 -7.26 -0.54 -24.87
CA ALA A 193 -6.00 0.20 -24.84
C ALA A 193 -6.26 1.71 -25.00
N ASP A 194 -5.33 2.54 -24.54
CA ASP A 194 -5.32 4.01 -24.68
C ASP A 194 -6.59 4.75 -24.19
N ASN A 195 -7.39 4.10 -23.36
CA ASN A 195 -8.59 4.68 -22.77
C ASN A 195 -8.42 4.84 -21.26
N PHE A 196 -8.34 6.09 -20.79
CA PHE A 196 -8.08 6.42 -19.40
C PHE A 196 -9.30 7.11 -18.75
N ASP A 197 -10.07 6.34 -17.99
CA ASP A 197 -11.13 6.87 -17.15
C ASP A 197 -10.54 7.43 -15.85
N ARG A 198 -10.39 8.76 -15.82
CA ARG A 198 -9.86 9.49 -14.66
C ARG A 198 -10.67 9.21 -13.38
N ALA A 199 -12.00 9.14 -13.48
CA ALA A 199 -12.85 8.95 -12.30
C ALA A 199 -12.71 7.53 -11.73
N LEU A 200 -12.62 6.52 -12.59
CA LEU A 200 -12.34 5.15 -12.20
C LEU A 200 -10.96 5.01 -11.54
N VAL A 201 -9.93 5.59 -12.14
CA VAL A 201 -8.56 5.54 -11.61
C VAL A 201 -8.46 6.30 -10.28
N CYS A 202 -9.03 7.50 -10.16
CA CYS A 202 -9.05 8.24 -8.91
C CYS A 202 -9.76 7.48 -7.78
N ARG A 203 -10.87 6.78 -8.07
CA ARG A 203 -11.53 5.93 -7.07
C ARG A 203 -10.61 4.80 -6.59
N GLN A 204 -9.93 4.12 -7.52
CA GLN A 204 -8.94 3.07 -7.20
C GLN A 204 -7.82 3.54 -6.30
N LEU A 205 -7.24 4.71 -6.59
CA LEU A 205 -6.16 5.28 -5.78
C LEU A 205 -6.60 5.61 -4.35
N ARG A 206 -7.87 6.02 -4.16
CA ARG A 206 -8.44 6.29 -2.83
C ARG A 206 -8.70 5.00 -2.05
N TYR A 207 -9.45 4.04 -2.62
CA TYR A 207 -9.81 2.83 -1.85
C TYR A 207 -8.65 1.83 -1.68
N SER A 208 -7.57 1.94 -2.47
CA SER A 208 -6.36 1.12 -2.28
C SER A 208 -5.45 1.63 -1.16
N GLY A 209 -5.77 2.75 -0.52
CA GLY A 209 -4.95 3.37 0.50
C GLY A 209 -3.66 4.02 -0.04
N MET A 210 -3.53 4.17 -1.36
CA MET A 210 -2.31 4.70 -1.99
C MET A 210 -2.14 6.19 -1.71
N MET A 211 -3.24 6.95 -1.71
CA MET A 211 -3.20 8.38 -1.41
C MET A 211 -2.79 8.64 0.05
N GLU A 212 -3.31 7.82 0.96
CA GLU A 212 -3.04 7.83 2.39
C GLU A 212 -1.57 7.45 2.64
N THR A 213 -1.08 6.41 1.97
CA THR A 213 0.33 5.99 2.04
C THR A 213 1.27 7.11 1.59
N ILE A 214 0.97 7.76 0.46
CA ILE A 214 1.74 8.92 -0.02
C ILE A 214 1.63 10.06 1.01
N SER A 215 0.43 10.37 1.49
CA SER A 215 0.23 11.42 2.49
C SER A 215 1.03 11.20 3.77
N ILE A 216 1.15 9.96 4.23
CA ILE A 216 1.89 9.64 5.45
C ILE A 216 3.41 9.72 5.19
N ARG A 217 3.89 9.19 4.07
CA ARG A 217 5.30 9.36 3.66
C ARG A 217 5.70 10.83 3.54
N ARG A 218 4.80 11.68 3.03
CA ARG A 218 5.03 13.14 2.92
C ARG A 218 5.10 13.86 4.25
N LYS A 219 4.50 13.32 5.33
CA LYS A 219 4.65 13.87 6.69
C LYS A 219 6.03 13.57 7.29
N GLY A 220 6.65 12.46 6.88
CA GLY A 220 8.03 12.08 7.20
C GLY A 220 9.04 12.77 6.29
N TYR A 221 10.14 12.07 6.00
CA TYR A 221 11.22 12.48 5.12
C TYR A 221 11.36 11.51 3.94
N PRO A 222 10.51 11.65 2.91
CA PRO A 222 10.43 10.69 1.81
C PRO A 222 11.66 10.77 0.88
N ILE A 223 12.38 11.90 0.85
CA ILE A 223 13.52 12.13 -0.02
C ILE A 223 14.80 11.91 0.78
N ARG A 224 15.66 11.03 0.27
CA ARG A 224 16.87 10.58 0.96
C ARG A 224 18.02 10.50 -0.01
N HIS A 225 19.17 11.03 0.39
CA HIS A 225 20.40 10.95 -0.38
C HIS A 225 21.52 10.45 0.50
N LEU A 226 22.33 9.51 0.00
CA LEU A 226 23.62 9.23 0.62
C LEU A 226 24.47 10.51 0.60
N PHE A 227 25.32 10.71 1.59
CA PHE A 227 26.13 11.93 1.67
C PHE A 227 26.97 12.19 0.42
N ARG A 228 27.54 11.14 -0.19
CA ARG A 228 28.33 11.26 -1.43
C ARG A 228 27.49 11.79 -2.59
N ASP A 229 26.34 11.17 -2.83
CA ASP A 229 25.42 11.56 -3.89
C ASP A 229 24.90 12.99 -3.68
N PHE A 230 24.62 13.35 -2.42
CA PHE A 230 24.18 14.68 -2.05
C PHE A 230 25.25 15.74 -2.33
N VAL A 231 26.51 15.48 -1.95
CA VAL A 231 27.63 16.38 -2.21
C VAL A 231 27.88 16.53 -3.70
N ASP A 232 27.93 15.44 -4.46
CA ASP A 232 28.17 15.54 -5.91
C ASP A 232 27.08 16.34 -6.63
N ARG A 233 25.83 16.20 -6.16
CA ARG A 233 24.69 16.93 -6.72
C ARG A 233 24.67 18.40 -6.32
N TYR A 234 24.92 18.72 -5.05
CA TYR A 234 24.63 20.03 -4.47
C TYR A 234 25.86 20.84 -4.04
N ARG A 235 27.09 20.36 -4.19
CA ARG A 235 28.33 21.06 -3.79
C ARG A 235 28.47 22.49 -4.31
N LEU A 236 27.90 22.80 -5.47
CA LEU A 236 27.95 24.16 -6.04
C LEU A 236 27.14 25.19 -5.24
N LEU A 237 26.29 24.72 -4.33
CA LEU A 237 25.46 25.57 -3.49
C LEU A 237 26.19 26.13 -2.27
N ALA A 238 27.39 25.64 -1.95
CA ALA A 238 28.18 26.15 -0.84
C ALA A 238 29.66 26.27 -1.23
N PRO A 239 30.36 27.32 -0.75
CA PRO A 239 31.76 27.54 -1.11
C PRO A 239 32.69 26.52 -0.43
N GLY A 240 33.76 26.16 -1.16
CA GLY A 240 34.84 25.34 -0.62
C GLY A 240 34.47 23.87 -0.37
N ILE A 241 33.57 23.31 -1.18
CA ILE A 241 33.22 21.88 -1.14
C ILE A 241 33.70 21.22 -2.44
N GLY A 242 34.53 20.21 -2.29
CA GLY A 242 35.05 19.42 -3.40
C GLY A 242 34.03 18.41 -3.94
N PRO A 243 34.36 17.71 -5.05
CA PRO A 243 33.66 16.49 -5.43
C PRO A 243 33.74 15.42 -4.32
N SER A 244 32.76 14.51 -4.26
CA SER A 244 32.65 13.52 -3.18
C SER A 244 33.86 12.59 -3.03
N HIS A 245 34.61 12.35 -4.11
CA HIS A 245 35.81 11.50 -4.10
C HIS A 245 37.06 12.21 -3.57
N VAL A 246 37.05 13.54 -3.50
CA VAL A 246 38.14 14.37 -2.93
C VAL A 246 37.80 14.80 -1.50
N GLU A 247 36.51 14.98 -1.22
CA GLU A 247 36.03 15.45 0.08
C GLU A 247 36.20 14.37 1.16
N ALA A 248 37.02 14.65 2.16
CA ALA A 248 37.31 13.69 3.23
C ALA A 248 36.08 13.40 4.10
N ASP A 249 35.25 14.41 4.35
CA ASP A 249 34.04 14.28 5.15
C ASP A 249 32.80 14.78 4.36
N CYS A 250 32.22 13.85 3.59
CA CYS A 250 30.98 14.10 2.85
C CYS A 250 29.79 14.43 3.78
N ARG A 251 29.79 13.96 5.04
CA ARG A 251 28.71 14.27 6.00
C ARG A 251 28.79 15.73 6.40
N ALA A 252 29.96 16.20 6.80
CA ALA A 252 30.18 17.61 7.16
C ALA A 252 29.92 18.54 5.96
N ALA A 253 30.34 18.13 4.76
CA ALA A 253 30.04 18.87 3.53
C ALA A 253 28.53 18.95 3.25
N ALA A 254 27.80 17.83 3.37
CA ALA A 254 26.35 17.81 3.20
C ALA A 254 25.63 18.70 4.23
N ASP A 255 26.05 18.64 5.50
CA ASP A 255 25.53 19.51 6.56
C ASP A 255 25.82 21.00 6.28
N LYS A 256 27.02 21.33 5.78
CA LYS A 256 27.38 22.70 5.37
C LYS A 256 26.50 23.20 4.22
N ILE A 257 26.22 22.36 3.22
CA ILE A 257 25.30 22.70 2.12
C ILE A 257 23.90 22.99 2.67
N CYS A 258 23.38 22.09 3.51
CA CYS A 258 22.05 22.25 4.10
C CYS A 258 21.97 23.52 4.96
N LYS A 259 22.96 23.80 5.81
CA LYS A 259 23.00 25.03 6.62
C LYS A 259 23.09 26.30 5.78
N ASN A 260 23.73 26.25 4.60
CA ASN A 260 23.85 27.41 3.72
C ASN A 260 22.56 27.72 2.96
N VAL A 261 21.79 26.69 2.58
CA VAL A 261 20.62 26.82 1.71
C VAL A 261 19.30 26.67 2.45
N LEU A 262 19.19 25.66 3.32
CA LEU A 262 17.98 25.24 4.02
C LEU A 262 17.88 25.86 5.42
N ILE A 263 18.10 27.17 5.53
CA ILE A 263 18.05 27.89 6.80
C ILE A 263 16.63 27.83 7.38
N ASN A 264 16.49 27.39 8.64
CA ASN A 264 15.21 27.23 9.35
C ASN A 264 14.20 26.31 8.65
N GLN A 265 14.67 25.38 7.82
CA GLN A 265 13.83 24.38 7.17
C GLN A 265 13.84 23.06 7.92
N ASP A 266 12.80 22.26 7.70
CA ASP A 266 12.61 20.97 8.36
C ASP A 266 13.30 19.84 7.58
N TYR A 267 14.61 19.69 7.79
CA TYR A 267 15.44 18.61 7.25
C TYR A 267 16.14 17.85 8.38
N GLN A 268 16.61 16.62 8.10
CA GLN A 268 17.38 15.83 9.06
C GLN A 268 18.67 15.30 8.45
N ILE A 269 19.72 15.22 9.28
CA ILE A 269 20.99 14.59 8.93
C ILE A 269 21.07 13.28 9.71
N GLY A 270 20.92 12.16 8.99
CA GLY A 270 21.00 10.82 9.56
C GLY A 270 22.43 10.38 9.83
N ARG A 271 22.68 9.08 9.96
CA ARG A 271 24.02 8.48 10.07
C ARG A 271 24.74 8.37 8.72
N THR A 272 24.02 8.06 7.66
CA THR A 272 24.57 7.81 6.32
C THR A 272 23.95 8.69 5.23
N LYS A 273 22.80 9.31 5.53
CA LYS A 273 21.97 10.03 4.55
C LYS A 273 21.53 11.42 5.03
N VAL A 274 21.23 12.27 4.06
CA VAL A 274 20.42 13.49 4.23
C VAL A 274 18.95 13.14 3.98
N PHE A 275 18.08 13.61 4.86
CA PHE A 275 16.63 13.38 4.83
C PHE A 275 15.89 14.70 4.61
N LEU A 276 15.07 14.75 3.56
CA LEU A 276 14.37 15.95 3.09
C LEU A 276 12.88 15.68 2.91
N LYS A 277 12.09 16.76 2.97
CA LYS A 277 10.71 16.76 2.44
C LYS A 277 10.69 17.41 1.06
N ASP A 278 9.56 17.25 0.36
CA ASP A 278 9.37 17.76 -1.00
C ASP A 278 9.74 19.25 -1.13
N ALA A 279 9.38 20.07 -0.13
CA ALA A 279 9.64 21.50 -0.18
C ALA A 279 11.14 21.83 -0.15
N GLN A 280 11.93 21.13 0.66
CA GLN A 280 13.37 21.35 0.76
C GLN A 280 14.11 20.86 -0.48
N ASP A 281 13.70 19.71 -1.03
CA ASP A 281 14.28 19.18 -2.26
C ASP A 281 14.04 20.11 -3.45
N VAL A 282 12.79 20.57 -3.64
CA VAL A 282 12.45 21.56 -4.67
C VAL A 282 13.27 22.85 -4.50
N PHE A 283 13.45 23.32 -3.27
CA PHE A 283 14.25 24.52 -3.00
C PHE A 283 15.74 24.33 -3.34
N LEU A 284 16.32 23.18 -2.99
CA LEU A 284 17.70 22.83 -3.35
C LEU A 284 17.89 22.76 -4.87
N GLU A 285 16.96 22.13 -5.60
CA GLU A 285 17.02 22.04 -7.06
C GLU A 285 16.91 23.41 -7.72
N GLN A 286 15.99 24.27 -7.27
CA GLN A 286 15.86 25.64 -7.78
C GLN A 286 17.14 26.46 -7.54
N ALA A 287 17.71 26.39 -6.34
CA ALA A 287 18.97 27.06 -6.04
C ALA A 287 20.10 26.53 -6.94
N ARG A 288 20.13 25.22 -7.19
CA ARG A 288 21.15 24.57 -8.02
C ARG A 288 21.03 25.00 -9.47
N GLU A 289 19.82 25.04 -10.01
CA GLU A 289 19.52 25.49 -11.36
C GLU A 289 19.96 26.95 -11.56
N GLN A 290 19.67 27.84 -10.61
CA GLN A 290 20.09 29.24 -10.68
C GLN A 290 21.62 29.40 -10.71
N VAL A 291 22.34 28.67 -9.85
CA VAL A 291 23.81 28.71 -9.82
C VAL A 291 24.38 28.16 -11.13
N MET A 292 23.85 27.03 -11.61
CA MET A 292 24.30 26.38 -12.83
C MET A 292 24.06 27.26 -14.06
N ALA A 293 22.88 27.87 -14.19
CA ALA A 293 22.55 28.79 -15.27
C ALA A 293 23.54 29.96 -15.34
N ARG A 294 23.88 30.58 -14.20
CA ARG A 294 24.88 31.66 -14.14
C ARG A 294 26.25 31.21 -14.62
N LYS A 295 26.71 30.02 -14.21
CA LYS A 295 28.01 29.47 -14.62
C LYS A 295 28.04 29.10 -16.11
N ILE A 296 26.96 28.52 -16.62
CA ILE A 296 26.81 28.20 -18.04
C ILE A 296 26.87 29.48 -18.88
N LEU A 297 26.19 30.55 -18.46
CA LEU A 297 26.22 31.83 -19.19
C LEU A 297 27.63 32.43 -19.26
N ILE A 298 28.40 32.37 -18.17
CA ILE A 298 29.80 32.82 -18.17
C ILE A 298 30.63 32.01 -19.17
N LEU A 299 30.50 30.68 -19.15
CA LEU A 299 31.18 29.80 -20.09
C LEU A 299 30.79 30.11 -21.55
N GLN A 300 29.49 30.20 -21.82
CA GLN A 300 28.96 30.50 -23.15
C GLN A 300 29.45 31.85 -23.67
N ASN A 301 29.43 32.89 -22.84
CA ASN A 301 29.94 34.22 -23.22
C ASN A 301 31.44 34.18 -23.53
N SER A 302 32.21 33.46 -22.72
CA SER A 302 33.67 33.34 -22.91
C SER A 302 34.00 32.59 -24.20
N ILE A 303 33.32 31.47 -24.46
CA ILE A 303 33.49 30.67 -25.69
C ILE A 303 33.06 31.46 -26.93
N ARG A 304 31.88 32.11 -26.89
CA ARG A 304 31.38 32.92 -28.03
C ARG A 304 32.34 34.07 -28.33
N THR A 305 32.87 34.74 -27.31
CA THR A 305 33.85 35.81 -27.47
C THR A 305 35.14 35.29 -28.09
N TRP A 306 35.63 34.14 -27.63
CA TRP A 306 36.82 33.50 -28.20
C TRP A 306 36.64 33.13 -29.68
N ILE A 307 35.49 32.53 -30.04
CA ILE A 307 35.15 32.20 -31.43
C ILE A 307 35.10 33.47 -32.30
N ALA A 308 34.37 34.50 -31.86
CA ALA A 308 34.21 35.75 -32.61
C ALA A 308 35.55 36.47 -32.80
N ARG A 309 36.40 36.52 -31.76
CA ARG A 309 37.74 37.12 -31.86
C ARG A 309 38.61 36.38 -32.85
N ARG A 310 38.58 35.04 -32.82
CA ARG A 310 39.36 34.21 -33.75
C ARG A 310 38.93 34.44 -35.20
N GLN A 311 37.62 34.48 -35.46
CA GLN A 311 37.08 34.81 -36.79
C GLN A 311 37.50 36.20 -37.25
N PHE A 312 37.41 37.21 -36.38
CA PHE A 312 37.83 38.57 -36.71
C PHE A 312 39.33 38.66 -37.05
N VAL A 313 40.19 38.00 -36.28
CA VAL A 313 41.63 37.98 -36.54
C VAL A 313 41.94 37.34 -37.90
N THR A 314 41.29 36.22 -38.23
CA THR A 314 41.44 35.56 -39.54
C THR A 314 40.99 36.48 -40.68
N LEU A 315 39.81 37.11 -40.56
CA LEU A 315 39.29 38.03 -41.58
C LEU A 315 40.21 39.25 -41.77
N ARG A 316 40.70 39.83 -40.67
CA ARG A 316 41.62 40.97 -40.72
C ARG A 316 42.93 40.62 -41.43
N GLN A 317 43.47 39.42 -41.20
CA GLN A 317 44.67 38.95 -41.89
C GLN A 317 44.43 38.79 -43.40
N SER A 318 43.26 38.29 -43.81
CA SER A 318 42.93 38.15 -45.24
C SER A 318 42.68 39.47 -45.97
N VAL A 319 42.41 40.57 -45.26
CA VAL A 319 42.19 41.91 -45.86
C VAL A 319 43.49 42.73 -45.92
N LEU A 320 44.50 42.37 -45.12
CA LEU A 320 45.79 43.06 -45.07
C LEU A 320 46.86 42.42 -45.99
N LEU A 321 46.53 41.33 -46.67
CA LEU A 321 47.30 40.71 -47.75
C LEU A 321 46.73 41.12 -49.11
#